data_AF-G2GYH0-F1
#
_entry.id   AF-G2GYH0-F1
#
_cell.length_a   1.000
_cell.length_b   1.000
_cell.length_c   1.000
_cell.angle_alpha   90.00
_cell.angle_beta   90.00
_cell.angle_gamma   90.00
#
_symmetry.space_group_name_H-M   'P 1'
#
loop_
_entity.id
_entity.type
_entity.pdbx_description
1 polymer ?
#
loop_
_entity_poly.entity_id
_entity_poly.type
_entity_poly.pdbx_seq_one_letter_code
_entity_poly.pdbx_strand_id
1 'polypeptide(L)'
;EQVSSALGALSLDQRKKVENYGIFWGLPGNLNPHITLFYDSGVDREDKNKIFVSIQDLIGKIAVTPAFVFTAESLAIGKLGRAGNVEKILYRFDRGT
;
A
#
# COMPACT_ATOMS: atom_id res chain seq x y z
N GLU A 1 16.40 7.04 14.29
CA GLU A 1 15.19 6.91 13.46
C GLU A 1 14.31 5.83 14.04
N GLN A 2 13.17 6.18 14.66
CA GLN A 2 12.41 5.24 15.47
C GLN A 2 10.91 5.41 15.24
N VAL A 3 10.49 5.19 14.00
CA VAL A 3 9.12 4.75 13.70
C VAL A 3 9.22 3.32 13.18
N SER A 4 9.78 2.43 13.99
CA SER A 4 9.60 0.98 13.84
C SER A 4 8.35 0.62 14.65
N SER A 5 7.20 1.04 14.12
CA SER A 5 5.88 1.03 14.77
C SER A 5 5.30 -0.40 14.85
N ALA A 6 4.27 -0.61 15.67
CA ALA A 6 3.55 -1.88 15.76
C ALA A 6 3.14 -2.47 14.38
N LEU A 7 2.95 -1.62 13.36
CA LEU A 7 2.71 -2.03 11.97
C LEU A 7 3.91 -2.71 11.31
N GLY A 8 5.13 -2.22 11.57
CA GLY A 8 6.37 -2.84 11.09
C GLY A 8 6.56 -4.24 11.69
N ALA A 9 6.34 -4.38 13.01
CA ALA A 9 6.39 -5.68 13.69
C ALA A 9 5.32 -6.66 13.15
N LEU A 10 4.08 -6.19 12.95
CA LEU A 10 3.02 -6.99 12.33
C LEU A 10 3.39 -7.46 10.93
N SER A 11 3.96 -6.57 10.10
CA SER A 11 4.36 -6.90 8.72
C SER A 11 5.47 -7.96 8.69
N LEU A 12 6.44 -7.87 9.61
CA LEU A 12 7.53 -8.85 9.74
C LEU A 12 7.02 -10.23 10.20
N ASP A 13 6.11 -10.26 11.17
CA ASP A 13 5.48 -11.51 11.64
C ASP A 13 4.69 -12.20 10.52
N GLN A 14 3.88 -11.44 9.78
CA GLN A 14 3.12 -11.94 8.63
C GLN A 14 4.04 -12.52 7.56
N ARG A 15 5.11 -11.78 7.21
CA ARG A 15 6.12 -12.24 6.25
C ARG A 15 6.68 -13.60 6.65
N LYS A 16 7.16 -13.73 7.89
CA LYS A 16 7.75 -14.98 8.41
C LYS A 16 6.74 -16.14 8.32
N LYS A 17 5.48 -15.90 8.69
CA LYS A 17 4.42 -16.93 8.61
C LYS A 17 4.18 -17.37 7.17
N VAL A 18 4.08 -16.44 6.22
CA VAL A 18 3.84 -16.76 4.81
C VAL A 18 5.03 -17.48 4.18
N GLU A 19 6.25 -17.04 4.46
CA GLU A 19 7.48 -17.69 3.99
C GLU A 19 7.61 -19.13 4.53
N ASN A 20 7.16 -19.41 5.76
CA ASN A 20 7.13 -20.78 6.31
C ASN A 20 6.18 -21.72 5.55
N TYR A 21 5.20 -21.20 4.81
CA TYR A 21 4.35 -21.99 3.91
C TYR A 21 4.95 -22.13 2.51
N GLY A 22 6.21 -21.71 2.29
CA GLY A 22 6.87 -21.74 0.98
C GLY A 22 6.32 -20.69 0.00
N ILE A 23 5.55 -19.71 0.48
CA ILE A 23 4.97 -18.66 -0.34
C ILE A 23 5.90 -17.45 -0.32
N PHE A 24 6.21 -16.93 -1.50
CA PHE A 24 7.04 -15.73 -1.65
C PHE A 24 6.32 -14.48 -1.16
N TRP A 25 6.95 -13.72 -0.25
CA TRP A 25 6.43 -12.46 0.30
C TRP A 25 7.25 -11.25 -0.17
N GLY A 26 7.03 -10.86 -1.43
CA GLY A 26 7.55 -9.60 -1.99
C GLY A 26 9.08 -9.43 -2.00
N LEU A 27 9.53 -8.27 -2.49
CA LEU A 27 10.96 -7.93 -2.56
C LEU A 27 11.47 -7.38 -1.21
N PRO A 28 12.78 -7.51 -0.88
CA PRO A 28 13.34 -7.15 0.42
C PRO A 28 13.14 -5.69 0.90
N GLY A 29 12.76 -4.76 0.00
CA GLY A 29 12.51 -3.35 0.31
C GLY A 29 11.04 -2.96 0.60
N ASN A 30 10.11 -3.92 0.61
CA ASN A 30 8.66 -3.64 0.64
C ASN A 30 8.07 -3.39 2.04
N LEU A 31 8.89 -3.18 3.06
CA LEU A 31 8.44 -3.03 4.46
C LEU A 31 8.26 -1.56 4.89
N ASN A 32 7.99 -0.67 3.94
CA ASN A 32 7.67 0.73 4.21
C ASN A 32 6.14 0.92 4.10
N PRO A 33 5.39 0.99 5.22
CA PRO A 33 3.94 1.18 5.17
C PRO A 33 3.59 2.49 4.46
N HIS A 34 2.73 2.42 3.44
CA HIS A 34 2.29 3.58 2.67
C HIS A 34 0.90 3.33 2.08
N ILE A 35 0.24 4.40 1.66
CA ILE A 35 -0.96 4.34 0.81
C ILE A 35 -0.55 4.89 -0.54
N THR A 36 -0.62 4.05 -1.58
CA THR A 36 -0.35 4.52 -2.95
C THR A 36 -1.52 5.36 -3.43
N LEU A 37 -1.28 6.63 -3.76
CA LEU A 37 -2.31 7.54 -4.29
C LEU A 37 -2.29 7.59 -5.84
N PHE A 38 -1.11 7.50 -6.44
CA PHE A 38 -0.93 7.54 -7.89
C PHE A 38 0.11 6.51 -8.31
N TYR A 39 -0.11 5.91 -9.48
CA TYR A 39 0.87 5.10 -10.18
C TYR A 39 1.35 5.88 -11.40
N ASP A 40 2.67 5.97 -11.60
CA ASP A 40 3.21 6.35 -12.91
C ASP A 40 3.18 5.11 -13.80
N SER A 41 2.09 4.94 -14.54
CA SER A 41 1.91 3.80 -15.44
C SER A 41 2.76 3.92 -16.72
N GLY A 42 3.36 5.08 -16.99
CA GLY A 42 4.07 5.38 -18.24
C GLY A 42 3.16 5.47 -19.49
N VAL A 43 1.95 4.92 -19.44
CA VAL A 43 0.98 4.85 -20.55
C VAL A 43 0.54 6.24 -21.02
N ASP A 44 0.49 7.21 -20.12
CA ASP A 44 0.00 8.57 -20.42
C ASP A 44 1.09 9.52 -20.95
N ARG A 45 2.35 9.09 -21.07
CA ARG A 45 3.45 9.96 -21.53
C ARG A 45 3.42 10.23 -23.04
N GLU A 46 2.70 9.43 -23.82
CA GLU A 46 2.60 9.58 -25.27
C GLU A 46 1.38 10.40 -25.73
N ASP A 47 0.40 10.62 -24.85
CA ASP A 47 -0.81 11.38 -25.16
C ASP A 47 -0.60 12.88 -24.92
N LYS A 48 -0.30 13.61 -26.00
CA LYS A 48 -0.05 15.06 -25.99
C LYS A 48 -1.27 15.91 -25.59
N ASN A 49 -2.47 15.33 -25.51
CA ASN A 49 -3.70 16.05 -25.16
C ASN A 49 -4.04 15.98 -23.66
N LYS A 50 -3.33 15.15 -22.89
CA LYS A 50 -3.53 15.06 -21.43
C LYS A 50 -2.62 16.03 -20.71
N ILE A 51 -3.18 16.80 -19.76
CA ILE A 51 -2.39 17.63 -18.86
C ILE A 51 -1.61 16.68 -17.94
N PHE A 52 -0.33 16.49 -18.24
CA PHE A 52 0.59 15.81 -17.34
C PHE A 52 0.91 16.77 -16.20
N VAL A 53 0.11 16.71 -15.13
CA VAL A 53 0.54 17.31 -13.86
C VAL A 53 1.72 16.48 -13.39
N SER A 54 2.91 17.07 -13.35
CA SER A 54 4.08 16.40 -12.80
C SER A 54 3.71 15.85 -11.43
N ILE A 55 4.01 14.57 -11.18
CA ILE A 55 3.81 13.95 -9.88
C ILE A 55 4.49 14.81 -8.79
N GLN A 56 5.57 15.52 -9.10
CA GLN A 56 6.23 16.45 -8.18
C GLN A 56 5.33 17.66 -7.82
N ASP A 57 4.63 18.24 -8.79
CA ASP A 57 3.70 19.36 -8.56
C ASP A 57 2.47 18.93 -7.75
N LEU A 58 2.06 17.67 -7.92
CA LEU A 58 0.97 17.05 -7.18
C LEU A 58 1.38 16.68 -5.75
N ILE A 59 2.59 16.12 -5.57
CA ILE A 59 3.18 15.83 -4.25
C ILE A 59 3.26 17.11 -3.43
N GLY A 60 3.69 18.22 -4.02
CA GLY A 60 3.75 19.52 -3.34
C GLY A 60 2.39 20.00 -2.82
N LYS A 61 1.28 19.66 -3.47
CA LYS A 61 -0.09 20.00 -3.04
C LYS A 61 -0.67 19.00 -2.04
N ILE A 62 -0.37 17.71 -2.19
CA ILE A 62 -0.89 16.65 -1.32
C ILE A 62 -0.17 16.62 0.03
N ALA A 63 1.14 16.90 0.04
CA ALA A 63 1.95 16.99 1.26
C ALA A 63 1.45 18.08 2.24
N VAL A 64 0.60 19.00 1.78
CA VAL A 64 0.01 20.08 2.60
C VAL A 64 -1.35 19.70 3.21
N THR A 65 -1.90 18.53 2.88
CA THR A 65 -3.18 18.08 3.45
C THR A 65 -2.92 17.51 4.85
N PRO A 66 -3.61 17.98 5.91
CA PRO A 66 -3.36 17.52 7.28
C PRO A 66 -3.44 16.00 7.39
N ALA A 67 -2.51 15.42 8.13
CA ALA A 67 -2.40 13.99 8.36
C ALA A 67 -3.73 13.41 8.88
N PHE A 68 -4.42 12.64 8.03
CA PHE A 68 -5.60 11.89 8.44
C PHE A 68 -5.18 10.82 9.45
N VAL A 69 -5.66 10.95 10.68
CA VAL A 69 -5.48 9.94 11.73
C VAL A 69 -6.75 9.12 11.83
N PHE A 70 -6.62 7.81 11.75
CA PHE A 70 -7.73 6.87 11.91
C PHE A 70 -7.29 5.66 12.71
N THR A 71 -8.25 4.98 13.33
CA THR A 71 -8.02 3.69 13.97
C THR A 71 -8.39 2.58 12.99
N ALA A 72 -7.46 1.67 12.70
CA ALA A 72 -7.78 0.48 11.92
C ALA A 72 -8.63 -0.49 12.77
N GLU A 73 -9.82 -0.84 12.28
CA GLU A 73 -10.76 -1.75 12.96
C GLU A 73 -10.56 -3.22 12.56
N SER A 74 -9.97 -3.46 11.39
CA SER A 74 -9.79 -4.80 10.86
C SER A 74 -8.60 -4.89 9.91
N LEU A 75 -8.06 -6.10 9.79
CA LEU A 75 -7.09 -6.50 8.77
C LEU A 75 -7.78 -7.46 7.78
N ALA A 76 -7.42 -7.46 6.51
CA ALA A 76 -8.03 -8.34 5.52
C ALA A 76 -7.00 -8.97 4.57
N ILE A 77 -7.32 -10.17 4.07
CA ILE A 77 -6.64 -10.79 2.93
C ILE A 77 -7.48 -10.50 1.70
N GLY A 78 -6.93 -9.68 0.79
CA GLY A 78 -7.57 -9.34 -0.48
C GLY A 78 -6.99 -10.12 -1.65
N LYS A 79 -7.84 -10.48 -2.61
CA LYS A 79 -7.41 -10.89 -3.95
C LYS A 79 -7.23 -9.65 -4.81
N LEU A 80 -6.03 -9.48 -5.37
CA LEU A 80 -5.75 -8.43 -6.34
C LEU A 80 -6.12 -8.89 -7.76
N GLY A 81 -6.66 -7.95 -8.54
CA GLY A 81 -6.90 -8.10 -9.96
C GLY A 81 -5.69 -7.75 -10.80
N ARG A 82 -5.83 -7.90 -12.13
CA ARG A 82 -4.73 -7.64 -13.09
C ARG A 82 -4.20 -6.20 -13.04
N ALA A 83 -5.04 -5.23 -12.66
CA ALA A 83 -4.65 -3.83 -12.58
C ALA A 83 -4.13 -3.43 -11.17
N GLY A 84 -3.91 -4.39 -10.28
CA GLY A 84 -3.48 -4.13 -8.89
C GLY A 84 -4.60 -3.64 -7.96
N ASN A 85 -5.83 -3.51 -8.46
CA ASN A 85 -7.00 -3.21 -7.65
C ASN A 85 -7.42 -4.41 -6.80
N VAL A 86 -8.04 -4.17 -5.64
CA VAL A 86 -8.67 -5.24 -4.85
C VAL A 86 -9.96 -5.69 -5.54
N GLU A 87 -10.02 -6.94 -5.99
CA GLU A 87 -11.22 -7.52 -6.61
C GLU A 87 -12.17 -8.12 -5.57
N LYS A 88 -11.62 -8.74 -4.52
CA LYS A 88 -12.40 -9.47 -3.52
C LYS A 88 -11.68 -9.51 -2.19
N ILE A 89 -12.41 -9.34 -1.09
CA ILE A 89 -11.94 -9.69 0.25
C ILE A 89 -12.17 -11.18 0.46
N LEU A 90 -11.09 -11.94 0.68
CA LEU A 90 -11.14 -13.39 0.92
C LEU A 90 -11.38 -13.70 2.39
N TYR A 91 -10.79 -12.92 3.27
CA TYR A 91 -10.91 -13.08 4.71
C TYR A 91 -10.72 -11.73 5.42
N ARG A 92 -11.39 -11.55 6.57
CA ARG A 92 -11.30 -10.37 7.43
C ARG A 92 -11.04 -10.81 8.86
N PHE A 93 -10.08 -10.16 9.50
CA PHE A 93 -9.73 -10.27 10.91
C PHE A 93 -10.22 -9.00 11.61
N ASP A 94 -11.28 -9.13 12.40
CA ASP A 94 -11.82 -8.02 13.17
C ASP A 94 -11.06 -7.87 14.49
N ARG A 95 -10.95 -6.63 14.96
CA ARG A 95 -10.32 -6.34 16.25
C ARG A 95 -11.22 -6.85 17.39
N GLY A 96 -10.85 -7.97 18.02
CA GLY A 96 -11.45 -8.42 19.28
C GLY A 96 -12.13 -9.79 19.31
N THR A 97 -11.78 -10.71 18.39
CA THR A 97 -12.09 -12.15 18.51
C THR A 97 -10.85 -12.94 18.89
#